data_AF-A0A7C2LN12-F1
#
_entry.id   AF-A0A7C2LN12-F1
#
_cell.length_a   1.000
_cell.length_b   1.000
_cell.length_c   1.000
_cell.angle_alpha   90.00
_cell.angle_beta   90.00
_cell.angle_gamma   90.00
#
_symmetry.space_group_name_H-M   'P 1'
#
loop_
_entity.id
_entity.type
_entity.pdbx_description
1 polymer ?
#
loop_
_entity_poly.entity_id
_entity_poly.type
_entity_poly.pdbx_seq_one_letter_code
_entity_poly.pdbx_strand_id
1 'polypeptide(L)'
;MINIIHYEDDIFFLNLTAKRLADGLKLELDPSLFHAHVLDEILFLSRSIVFFLDSLKTTQLKVNRVNYLKSIFAVNKQLIEILNSLLTRQVPFAEHLADQFDHLTNLRTQHSEYEYEIRDAMTTSKKSTVQDHEALSEEEYRILLSPEDE
;
A
#
# COMPACT_ATOMS: atom_id res chain seq x y z
N MET A 1 17.04 15.35 16.66
CA MET A 1 16.46 14.04 17.02
C MET A 1 15.82 13.47 15.78
N ILE A 2 16.22 12.28 15.35
CA ILE A 2 15.56 11.57 14.24
C ILE A 2 14.31 10.95 14.86
N ASN A 3 13.15 11.54 14.61
CA ASN A 3 11.89 10.95 15.04
C ASN A 3 11.59 9.80 14.09
N ILE A 4 11.78 8.56 14.55
CA ILE A 4 11.51 7.37 13.75
C ILE A 4 10.00 7.20 13.72
N ILE A 5 9.39 7.49 12.56
CA ILE A 5 7.95 7.31 12.39
C ILE A 5 7.70 5.84 12.05
N HIS A 6 6.95 5.15 12.91
CA HIS A 6 6.55 3.76 12.72
C HIS A 6 5.16 3.71 12.10
N TYR A 7 5.08 3.32 10.82
CA TYR A 7 3.81 3.27 10.07
C TYR A 7 3.10 1.91 10.13
N GLU A 8 3.61 0.95 10.91
CA GLU A 8 3.10 -0.43 10.92
C GLU A 8 1.64 -0.51 11.35
N ASP A 9 1.33 0.12 12.49
CA ASP A 9 -0.02 0.13 13.04
C ASP A 9 -1.00 0.89 12.16
N ASP A 10 -0.56 2.02 11.58
CA ASP A 10 -1.38 2.82 10.67
C ASP A 10 -1.75 2.02 9.42
N ILE A 11 -0.76 1.37 8.78
CA ILE A 11 -0.98 0.57 7.58
C ILE A 11 -1.82 -0.67 7.91
N PHE A 12 -1.60 -1.27 9.08
CA PHE A 12 -2.43 -2.37 9.57
C PHE A 12 -3.89 -1.94 9.72
N PHE A 13 -4.13 -0.77 10.31
CA PHE A 13 -5.47 -0.19 10.43
C PHE A 13 -6.11 0.04 9.06
N LEU A 14 -5.39 0.57 8.09
CA LEU A 14 -5.91 0.74 6.72
C LEU A 14 -6.30 -0.61 6.08
N ASN A 15 -5.50 -1.65 6.29
CA ASN A 15 -5.79 -2.99 5.78
C ASN A 15 -7.08 -3.56 6.40
N LEU A 16 -7.24 -3.39 7.72
CA LEU A 16 -8.45 -3.82 8.42
C LEU A 16 -9.68 -3.05 7.93
N THR A 17 -9.55 -1.73 7.75
CA THR A 17 -10.61 -0.87 7.23
C THR A 17 -11.03 -1.30 5.82
N ALA A 18 -10.06 -1.54 4.92
CA ALA A 18 -10.35 -2.03 3.57
C ALA A 18 -11.06 -3.39 3.58
N LYS A 19 -10.64 -4.33 4.44
CA LYS A 19 -11.32 -5.63 4.61
C LYS A 19 -12.75 -5.47 5.08
N ARG A 20 -12.94 -4.70 6.15
CA ARG A 20 -14.27 -4.43 6.71
C ARG A 20 -15.20 -3.80 5.66
N LEU A 21 -14.70 -2.82 4.90
CA LEU A 21 -15.46 -2.17 3.84
C LEU A 21 -15.84 -3.18 2.75
N ALA A 22 -14.88 -3.98 2.26
CA ALA A 22 -15.14 -4.98 1.23
C ALA A 22 -16.19 -6.01 1.65
N ASP A 23 -16.16 -6.47 2.90
CA ASP A 23 -17.15 -7.41 3.42
C ASP A 23 -18.49 -6.73 3.70
N GLY A 24 -18.49 -5.49 4.19
CA GLY A 24 -19.70 -4.70 4.41
C GLY A 24 -20.48 -4.42 3.13
N LEU A 25 -19.78 -4.15 2.02
CA LEU A 25 -20.41 -3.90 0.72
C LEU A 25 -21.17 -5.11 0.15
N LYS A 26 -20.85 -6.33 0.60
CA LYS A 26 -21.56 -7.56 0.20
C LYS A 26 -22.91 -7.72 0.92
N LEU A 27 -23.14 -6.94 1.98
CA LEU A 27 -24.38 -6.96 2.76
C LEU A 27 -25.45 -6.07 2.12
N GLU A 28 -26.72 -6.36 2.39
CA GLU A 28 -27.84 -5.50 2.05
C GLU A 28 -27.95 -4.34 3.07
N LEU A 29 -27.07 -3.35 2.93
CA LEU A 29 -27.06 -2.15 3.79
C LEU A 29 -28.14 -1.16 3.36
N ASP A 30 -28.75 -0.47 4.34
CA ASP A 30 -29.69 0.62 4.07
C ASP A 30 -28.93 1.84 3.47
N PRO A 31 -29.19 2.21 2.21
CA PRO A 31 -28.48 3.31 1.56
C PRO A 31 -28.73 4.65 2.25
N SER A 32 -29.90 4.84 2.87
CA SER A 32 -30.24 6.09 3.55
C SER A 32 -29.35 6.37 4.76
N LEU A 33 -28.79 5.32 5.36
CA LEU A 33 -27.88 5.40 6.50
C LEU A 33 -26.41 5.30 6.08
N PHE A 34 -26.10 4.46 5.10
CA PHE A 34 -24.72 4.06 4.81
C PHE A 34 -24.10 4.73 3.59
N HIS A 35 -24.86 5.43 2.75
CA HIS A 35 -24.34 6.03 1.51
C HIS A 35 -23.13 6.96 1.75
N ALA A 36 -23.32 7.98 2.60
CA ALA A 36 -22.26 8.95 2.91
C ALA A 36 -21.07 8.27 3.59
N HIS A 37 -21.34 7.38 4.54
CA HIS A 37 -20.30 6.67 5.29
C HIS A 37 -19.42 5.79 4.38
N VAL A 38 -20.03 5.01 3.49
CA VAL A 38 -19.30 4.15 2.54
C VAL A 38 -18.42 5.00 1.62
N LEU A 39 -18.95 6.11 1.10
CA LEU A 39 -18.19 7.01 0.26
C LEU A 39 -17.00 7.63 1.02
N ASP A 40 -17.24 8.11 2.24
CA ASP A 40 -16.21 8.68 3.10
C ASP A 40 -15.11 7.67 3.44
N GLU A 41 -15.45 6.39 3.66
CA GLU A 41 -14.45 5.34 3.87
C GLU A 41 -13.57 5.09 2.64
N ILE A 42 -14.17 5.05 1.44
CA ILE A 42 -13.43 4.92 0.18
C ILE A 42 -12.47 6.09 0.02
N LEU A 43 -12.95 7.31 0.25
CA LEU A 43 -12.14 8.53 0.15
C LEU A 43 -11.04 8.59 1.22
N PHE A 44 -11.34 8.14 2.44
CA PHE A 44 -10.36 8.04 3.51
C PHE A 44 -9.24 7.07 3.15
N LEU A 45 -9.56 5.86 2.66
CA LEU A 45 -8.56 4.90 2.21
C LEU A 45 -7.71 5.47 1.07
N SER A 46 -8.35 6.10 0.08
CA SER A 46 -7.66 6.72 -1.05
C SER A 46 -6.65 7.77 -0.61
N ARG A 47 -7.09 8.76 0.19
CA ARG A 47 -6.23 9.84 0.70
C ARG A 47 -5.11 9.32 1.58
N SER A 48 -5.39 8.32 2.42
CA SER A 48 -4.39 7.73 3.32
C SER A 48 -3.29 7.00 2.54
N ILE A 49 -3.65 6.24 1.49
CA ILE A 49 -2.67 5.59 0.61
C ILE A 49 -1.76 6.65 -0.02
N VAL A 50 -2.32 7.72 -0.59
CA VAL A 50 -1.54 8.80 -1.21
C VAL A 50 -0.58 9.42 -0.20
N PHE A 51 -1.06 9.73 1.01
CA PHE A 51 -0.24 10.27 2.09
C PHE A 51 0.97 9.36 2.41
N PHE A 52 0.75 8.04 2.53
CA PHE A 52 1.85 7.12 2.80
C PHE A 52 2.81 6.99 1.64
N LEU A 53 2.33 7.01 0.40
CA LEU A 53 3.20 6.98 -0.79
C LEU A 53 4.13 8.20 -0.83
N ASP A 54 3.59 9.40 -0.60
CA ASP A 54 4.38 10.62 -0.58
C ASP A 54 5.36 10.66 0.60
N SER A 55 4.91 10.19 1.77
CA SER A 55 5.76 10.07 2.97
C SER A 55 6.91 9.07 2.76
N LEU A 56 6.66 7.95 2.09
CA LEU A 56 7.68 6.94 1.79
C LEU A 56 8.61 7.35 0.63
N LYS A 57 8.20 8.29 -0.23
CA LYS A 57 9.08 8.91 -1.24
C LYS A 57 10.10 9.86 -0.60
N THR A 58 9.70 10.57 0.46
CA THR A 58 10.52 11.61 1.11
C THR A 58 11.38 11.09 2.27
N THR A 59 11.02 9.96 2.88
CA THR A 59 11.71 9.42 4.07
C THR A 59 13.05 8.75 3.71
N GLN A 60 14.15 9.22 4.32
CA GLN A 60 15.52 8.70 4.13
C GLN A 60 15.81 7.35 4.83
N LEU A 61 14.88 6.84 5.64
CA LEU A 61 15.06 5.59 6.39
C LEU A 61 14.84 4.37 5.49
N LYS A 62 15.92 3.85 4.89
CA LYS A 62 15.90 2.68 4.01
C LYS A 62 15.50 1.37 4.70
N VAL A 63 15.69 1.25 6.02
CA VAL A 63 15.67 -0.04 6.75
C VAL A 63 14.31 -0.74 6.70
N ASN A 64 13.18 0.00 6.74
CA ASN A 64 11.82 -0.59 6.67
C ASN A 64 10.98 -0.12 5.49
N ARG A 65 11.51 0.78 4.65
CA ARG A 65 10.78 1.39 3.53
C ARG A 65 10.17 0.36 2.58
N VAL A 66 10.91 -0.70 2.26
CA VAL A 66 10.42 -1.77 1.37
C VAL A 66 9.26 -2.54 1.99
N ASN A 67 9.28 -2.76 3.30
CA ASN A 67 8.18 -3.44 4.00
C ASN A 67 6.93 -2.57 4.04
N TYR A 68 7.07 -1.27 4.32
CA TYR A 68 5.95 -0.33 4.27
C TYR A 68 5.37 -0.17 2.86
N LEU A 69 6.22 -0.14 1.83
CA LEU A 69 5.77 -0.15 0.44
C LEU A 69 4.99 -1.42 0.10
N LYS A 70 5.44 -2.61 0.54
CA LYS A 70 4.70 -3.86 0.35
C LYS A 70 3.34 -3.85 1.06
N SER A 71 3.29 -3.34 2.29
CA SER A 71 2.04 -3.28 3.05
C SER A 71 1.05 -2.30 2.43
N ILE A 72 1.50 -1.11 2.02
CA ILE A 72 0.67 -0.14 1.29
C ILE A 72 0.25 -0.68 -0.08
N PHE A 73 1.13 -1.38 -0.79
CA PHE A 73 0.78 -2.04 -2.05
C PHE A 73 -0.40 -2.99 -1.88
N ALA A 74 -0.41 -3.80 -0.80
CA ALA A 74 -1.52 -4.71 -0.51
C ALA A 74 -2.84 -3.95 -0.23
N VAL A 75 -2.79 -2.86 0.54
CA VAL A 75 -3.96 -2.02 0.81
C VAL A 75 -4.47 -1.37 -0.49
N ASN A 76 -3.58 -0.84 -1.33
CA ASN A 76 -3.91 -0.23 -2.61
C ASN A 76 -4.59 -1.22 -3.55
N LYS A 77 -4.05 -2.44 -3.66
CA LYS A 77 -4.65 -3.50 -4.46
C LYS A 77 -6.07 -3.83 -3.97
N GLN A 78 -6.26 -3.89 -2.65
CA GLN A 78 -7.57 -4.16 -2.08
C GLN A 78 -8.57 -3.03 -2.35
N LEU A 79 -8.13 -1.76 -2.32
CA LEU A 79 -8.97 -0.64 -2.71
C LEU A 79 -9.36 -0.71 -4.20
N ILE A 80 -8.43 -1.07 -5.09
CA ILE A 80 -8.74 -1.29 -6.52
C ILE A 80 -9.78 -2.40 -6.69
N GLU A 81 -9.66 -3.51 -5.95
CA GLU A 81 -10.63 -4.60 -5.97
C GLU A 81 -12.03 -4.14 -5.50
N ILE A 82 -12.09 -3.35 -4.42
CA ILE A 82 -13.34 -2.72 -3.94
C ILE A 82 -13.95 -1.84 -5.04
N LEU A 83 -13.18 -0.92 -5.60
CA LEU A 83 -13.64 -0.02 -6.67
C LEU A 83 -14.10 -0.81 -7.90
N ASN A 84 -13.39 -1.87 -8.29
CA ASN A 84 -13.81 -2.73 -9.39
C ASN A 84 -15.14 -3.42 -9.10
N SER A 85 -15.33 -3.97 -7.88
CA SER A 85 -16.59 -4.63 -7.51
C SER A 85 -17.78 -3.67 -7.52
N LEU A 86 -17.58 -2.41 -7.12
CA LEU A 86 -18.58 -1.34 -7.20
C LEU A 86 -18.89 -1.00 -8.67
N LEU A 87 -17.86 -0.67 -9.47
CA LEU A 87 -18.03 -0.24 -10.86
C LEU A 87 -18.59 -1.34 -11.77
N THR A 88 -18.30 -2.61 -11.47
CA THR A 88 -18.84 -3.77 -12.20
C THR A 88 -20.16 -4.29 -11.62
N ARG A 89 -20.72 -3.63 -10.61
CA ARG A 89 -21.99 -3.98 -9.97
C ARG A 89 -22.02 -5.42 -9.41
N GLN A 90 -20.88 -5.89 -8.92
CA GLN A 90 -20.75 -7.22 -8.31
C GLN A 90 -21.21 -7.25 -6.85
N VAL A 91 -21.46 -6.08 -6.24
CA VAL A 91 -21.92 -5.94 -4.86
C VAL A 91 -23.28 -5.24 -4.82
N PRO A 92 -24.20 -5.63 -3.91
CA PRO A 92 -25.55 -5.05 -3.83
C PRO A 92 -25.54 -3.54 -3.68
N PHE A 93 -24.58 -3.00 -2.93
CA PHE A 93 -24.51 -1.56 -2.65
C PHE A 93 -24.09 -0.70 -3.85
N ALA A 94 -23.65 -1.30 -4.97
CA ALA A 94 -23.12 -0.58 -6.12
C ALA A 94 -24.13 0.39 -6.76
N GLU A 95 -25.39 -0.03 -6.89
CA GLU A 95 -26.45 0.80 -7.52
C GLU A 95 -26.70 2.10 -6.75
N HIS A 96 -26.42 2.12 -5.46
CA HIS A 96 -26.63 3.29 -4.61
C HIS A 96 -25.53 4.33 -4.74
N LEU A 97 -24.39 4.00 -5.35
CA LEU A 97 -23.28 4.92 -5.60
C LEU A 97 -23.17 5.32 -7.08
N ALA A 98 -24.19 5.05 -7.89
CA ALA A 98 -24.17 5.25 -9.34
C ALA A 98 -23.88 6.71 -9.75
N ASP A 99 -24.33 7.67 -8.95
CA ASP A 99 -24.07 9.11 -9.13
C ASP A 99 -22.58 9.47 -8.94
N GLN A 100 -21.81 8.63 -8.25
CA GLN A 100 -20.38 8.81 -8.00
C GLN A 100 -19.49 7.97 -8.93
N PHE A 101 -20.04 7.21 -9.88
CA PHE A 101 -19.25 6.26 -10.68
C PHE A 101 -18.13 6.90 -11.50
N ASP A 102 -18.33 8.11 -12.02
CA ASP A 102 -17.27 8.84 -12.72
C ASP A 102 -16.09 9.15 -11.77
N HIS A 103 -16.41 9.59 -10.55
CA HIS A 103 -15.41 9.85 -9.52
C HIS A 103 -14.69 8.57 -9.10
N LEU A 104 -15.42 7.48 -8.83
CA LEU A 104 -14.86 6.18 -8.47
C LEU A 104 -13.99 5.59 -9.59
N THR A 105 -14.35 5.82 -10.85
CA THR A 105 -13.56 5.41 -12.02
C THR A 105 -12.22 6.15 -12.09
N ASN A 106 -12.24 7.46 -11.83
CA ASN A 106 -11.02 8.26 -11.76
C ASN A 106 -10.12 7.79 -10.61
N LEU A 107 -10.68 7.54 -9.42
CA LEU A 107 -9.93 6.98 -8.29
C LEU A 107 -9.31 5.63 -8.64
N ARG A 108 -10.08 4.71 -9.23
CA ARG A 108 -9.55 3.38 -9.64
C ARG A 108 -8.37 3.53 -10.58
N THR A 109 -8.46 4.45 -11.55
CA THR A 109 -7.41 4.69 -12.55
C THR A 109 -6.15 5.22 -11.88
N GLN A 110 -6.29 6.25 -11.03
CA GLN A 110 -5.20 6.83 -10.25
C GLN A 110 -4.52 5.78 -9.33
N HIS A 111 -5.30 4.96 -8.64
CA HIS A 111 -4.75 3.90 -7.78
C HIS A 111 -4.06 2.78 -8.58
N SER A 112 -4.50 2.52 -9.82
CA SER A 112 -3.81 1.58 -10.72
C SER A 112 -2.44 2.13 -11.17
N GLU A 113 -2.33 3.43 -11.38
CA GLU A 113 -1.04 4.10 -11.65
C GLU A 113 -0.11 4.00 -10.44
N TYR A 114 -0.62 4.24 -9.23
CA TYR A 114 0.14 4.03 -8.00
C TYR A 114 0.60 2.60 -7.80
N GLU A 115 -0.22 1.60 -8.18
CA GLU A 115 0.20 0.21 -8.14
C GLU A 115 1.47 -0.02 -8.97
N TYR A 116 1.52 0.56 -10.18
CA TYR A 116 2.68 0.49 -11.05
C TYR A 116 3.90 1.19 -10.43
N GLU A 117 3.73 2.42 -9.91
CA GLU A 117 4.80 3.18 -9.25
C GLU A 117 5.40 2.42 -8.06
N ILE A 118 4.56 1.86 -7.19
CA ILE A 118 5.02 1.11 -6.01
C ILE A 118 5.79 -0.13 -6.44
N ARG A 119 5.31 -0.83 -7.48
CA ARG A 119 5.98 -2.01 -8.03
C ARG A 119 7.37 -1.67 -8.54
N ASP A 120 7.50 -0.57 -9.29
CA ASP A 120 8.79 -0.10 -9.80
C ASP A 120 9.75 0.38 -8.70
N ALA A 121 9.21 1.07 -7.68
CA ALA A 121 10.00 1.47 -6.52
C ALA A 121 10.55 0.26 -5.72
N MET A 122 9.77 -0.81 -5.63
CA MET A 122 10.19 -2.06 -4.97
C MET A 122 11.25 -2.82 -5.76
N THR A 123 11.18 -2.86 -7.11
CA THR A 123 12.19 -3.52 -7.96
C THR A 123 13.50 -2.74 -7.97
N THR A 124 13.44 -1.41 -8.04
CA THR A 124 14.63 -0.55 -7.99
C THR A 124 15.36 -0.68 -6.66
N SER A 125 14.63 -0.72 -5.55
CA SER A 125 15.21 -0.92 -4.22
C SER A 125 15.94 -2.26 -4.08
N LYS A 126 15.42 -3.34 -4.69
CA LYS A 126 16.10 -4.65 -4.70
C LYS A 126 17.43 -4.64 -5.46
N LYS A 127 17.52 -3.92 -6.59
CA LYS A 127 18.77 -3.83 -7.37
C LYS A 127 19.89 -3.15 -6.59
N SER A 128 19.56 -2.11 -5.81
CA SER A 128 20.53 -1.41 -4.97
C SER A 128 21.06 -2.27 -3.82
N THR A 129 20.23 -3.13 -3.21
CA THR A 129 20.67 -4.02 -2.11
C THR A 129 21.53 -5.19 -2.60
N VAL A 130 21.31 -5.69 -3.83
CA VAL A 130 22.14 -6.76 -4.40
C VAL A 130 23.53 -6.24 -4.77
N GLN A 131 23.66 -5.00 -5.24
CA GLN A 131 24.98 -4.40 -5.51
C GLN A 131 25.80 -4.11 -4.24
N ASP A 132 25.18 -3.86 -3.09
CA ASP A 132 25.89 -3.64 -1.82
C ASP A 132 26.35 -4.94 -1.13
N HIS A 133 25.78 -6.11 -1.48
CA HIS A 133 26.17 -7.41 -0.91
C HIS A 133 27.16 -8.21 -1.76
N GLU A 134 27.46 -7.77 -2.98
CA GLU A 134 28.35 -8.48 -3.92
C GLU A 134 29.78 -7.91 -3.94
N ALA A 135 30.13 -7.05 -2.96
CA ALA A 135 31.45 -6.47 -2.80
C ALA A 135 32.04 -6.76 -1.41
N LEU A 136 32.04 -8.03 -0.98
CA LEU A 136 33.04 -8.47 0.00
C LEU A 136 34.36 -8.62 -0.77
N SER A 137 35.31 -7.73 -0.47
CA SER A 137 36.65 -7.76 -1.07
C SER A 137 37.34 -9.09 -0.73
N GLU A 138 38.13 -9.66 -1.65
CA GLU A 138 38.94 -10.87 -1.38
C GLU A 138 39.81 -10.73 -0.12
N GLU A 139 40.14 -9.50 0.26
CA GLU A 139 40.87 -9.15 1.47
C GLU A 139 40.12 -9.52 2.76
N GLU A 140 38.79 -9.36 2.80
CA GLU A 140 37.94 -9.70 3.95
C GLU A 140 37.71 -11.21 4.06
N TYR A 141 37.64 -11.90 2.91
CA TYR A 141 37.61 -13.36 2.86
C TYR A 141 38.89 -13.97 3.45
N ARG A 142 40.04 -13.33 3.21
CA ARG A 142 41.33 -13.77 3.76
C ARG A 142 41.40 -13.59 5.27
N ILE A 143 40.76 -12.56 5.82
CA ILE A 143 40.69 -12.33 7.28
C ILE A 143 39.80 -13.38 7.97
N LEU A 144 38.67 -13.76 7.36
CA LEU A 144 37.75 -14.77 7.92
C LEU A 144 38.26 -16.21 7.82
N LEU A 145 39.15 -16.51 6.87
CA LEU A 145 39.75 -17.84 6.65
C LEU A 145 41.15 -17.98 7.23
N SER A 146 41.72 -16.92 7.80
CA SER A 146 42.95 -17.04 8.58
C SER A 146 42.58 -17.74 9.89
N PRO A 147 43.12 -18.95 10.18
CA PRO A 147 43.00 -19.49 11.53
C PRO A 147 43.56 -18.44 12.49
N GLU A 148 42.85 -18.16 13.58
CA GLU A 148 43.39 -17.36 14.67
C GLU A 148 44.69 -18.05 15.13
N ASP A 149 45.83 -17.50 14.73
CA ASP A 149 47.14 -17.91 15.24
C ASP A 149 47.24 -17.42 16.69
N GLU A 150 47.07 -18.38 17.61
CA GLU A 150 47.43 -18.45 19.05
C GLU A 150 46.78 -17.50 20.07
#